data_AF-A0A2N2NWJ6-F1
#
_entry.id   AF-A0A2N2NWJ6-F1
#
_cell.length_a   1.000
_cell.length_b   1.000
_cell.length_c   1.000
_cell.angle_alpha   90.00
_cell.angle_beta   90.00
_cell.angle_gamma   90.00
#
_symmetry.space_group_name_H-M   'P 1'
#
loop_
_entity.id
_entity.type
_entity.pdbx_description
1 polymer ?
#
loop_
_entity_poly.entity_id
_entity_poly.type
_entity_poly.pdbx_seq_one_letter_code
_entity_poly.pdbx_strand_id
1 'polypeptide(L)'
;MSHRKISSALCALLFLHMMVFLSACVPSDKSTIQPTTITTAAFAPTATFAQTITSQPSNTATIVPSFTPTISSRLTPELIEPDNCQKPPENYDQVEINGMYINQRTFSMLEHAQSIYGGEIELTGYHLTQGSYTNLVSASFGTHIGGGAVDLSVIQYGTYQVLYADIEPLIQALRIAGFAAWLRDFDQLYPGSPIHIHAIAIGDQDLSGPARDQLTGEFGYFRGFNGIPQENGLAPVPDEHGGPILCRWMLELGYSDLRNLSP
;
A
#
# COMPACT_ATOMS: atom_id res chain seq x y z
N MET A 1 54.24 -39.90 30.35
CA MET A 1 53.20 -39.18 29.59
C MET A 1 51.84 -39.60 30.16
N SER A 2 51.51 -39.29 31.41
CA SER A 2 50.84 -38.07 31.93
C SER A 2 49.57 -37.65 31.17
N HIS A 3 48.41 -38.06 31.71
CA HIS A 3 47.16 -37.32 31.98
C HIS A 3 46.60 -36.36 30.89
N ARG A 4 45.29 -36.24 30.62
CA ARG A 4 44.10 -36.50 31.43
C ARG A 4 42.85 -36.33 30.55
N LYS A 5 41.86 -37.21 30.73
CA LYS A 5 40.45 -36.97 30.43
C LYS A 5 39.90 -35.96 31.45
N ILE A 6 39.38 -34.83 30.98
CA ILE A 6 38.54 -33.85 31.70
C ILE A 6 37.71 -33.17 30.61
N SER A 7 36.41 -32.89 30.70
CA SER A 7 35.32 -33.35 31.56
C SER A 7 34.10 -32.67 30.93
N SER A 8 33.06 -33.46 30.67
CA SER A 8 31.75 -33.09 30.16
C SER A 8 30.91 -32.30 31.18
N ALA A 9 31.49 -31.27 31.80
CA ALA A 9 30.93 -30.56 32.95
C ALA A 9 30.90 -29.02 32.76
N LEU A 10 30.76 -28.54 31.53
CA LEU A 10 30.46 -27.13 31.23
C LEU A 10 29.13 -26.92 30.50
N CYS A 11 28.36 -27.98 30.24
CA CYS A 11 27.10 -27.90 29.49
C CYS A 11 25.85 -27.82 30.38
N ALA A 12 26.00 -27.76 31.71
CA ALA A 12 24.88 -27.86 32.66
C ALA A 12 24.73 -26.66 33.61
N LEU A 13 25.39 -25.52 33.35
CA LEU A 13 25.32 -24.34 34.24
C LEU A 13 24.87 -23.03 33.57
N LEU A 14 24.34 -23.10 32.35
CA LEU A 14 23.73 -21.96 31.65
C LEU A 14 22.22 -22.14 31.39
N PHE A 15 21.60 -23.15 32.01
CA PHE A 15 20.18 -23.50 31.85
C PHE A 15 19.30 -23.15 33.08
N LEU A 16 19.72 -22.20 33.91
CA LEU A 16 18.97 -21.84 35.12
C LEU A 16 18.92 -20.33 35.36
N HIS A 17 18.41 -19.54 34.41
CA HIS A 17 17.95 -18.16 34.62
C HIS A 17 16.72 -17.84 33.77
N MET A 18 15.75 -18.75 33.71
CA MET A 18 14.46 -18.53 33.01
C MET A 18 13.29 -18.93 33.92
N MET A 19 13.04 -18.08 34.92
CA MET A 19 11.92 -18.03 35.88
C MET A 19 12.11 -16.66 36.55
N VAL A 20 11.23 -15.65 36.57
CA VAL A 20 9.78 -15.55 36.61
C VAL A 20 9.43 -14.10 36.25
N PHE A 21 8.55 -13.85 35.28
CA PHE A 21 7.69 -12.66 35.27
C PHE A 21 6.31 -13.05 34.75
N LEU A 22 5.46 -13.53 35.65
CA LEU A 22 4.01 -13.43 35.48
C LEU A 22 3.63 -11.97 35.76
N SER A 23 3.19 -11.24 34.75
CA SER A 23 2.44 -10.00 34.93
C SER A 23 1.01 -10.20 34.44
N ALA A 24 0.09 -9.92 35.36
CA ALA A 24 -1.32 -10.20 35.30
C ALA A 24 -2.05 -9.38 34.22
N CYS A 25 -2.97 -10.04 33.52
CA CYS A 25 -4.05 -9.38 32.80
C CYS A 25 -5.08 -8.85 33.81
N VAL A 26 -5.37 -7.55 33.75
CA VAL A 26 -6.58 -6.97 34.34
C VAL A 26 -7.48 -6.55 33.17
N PRO A 27 -8.71 -7.09 33.03
CA PRO A 27 -9.67 -6.59 32.06
C PRO A 27 -10.30 -5.32 32.62
N SER A 28 -10.19 -4.21 31.88
CA SER A 28 -10.91 -2.98 32.18
C SER A 28 -12.28 -3.01 31.51
N ASP A 29 -13.32 -2.80 32.30
CA ASP A 29 -14.73 -2.84 31.93
C ASP A 29 -15.07 -1.87 30.80
N LYS A 30 -15.68 -2.40 29.74
CA LYS A 30 -16.35 -1.62 28.70
C LYS A 30 -17.67 -1.07 29.26
N SER A 31 -17.68 0.20 29.67
CA SER A 31 -18.92 0.91 29.93
C SER A 31 -19.57 1.31 28.60
N THR A 32 -20.75 0.75 28.37
CA THR A 32 -21.60 0.93 27.19
C THR A 32 -22.35 2.25 27.33
N ILE A 33 -22.09 3.21 26.43
CA ILE A 33 -22.93 4.39 26.26
C ILE A 33 -23.63 4.26 24.91
N GLN A 34 -24.93 3.94 25.00
CA GLN A 34 -25.88 3.87 23.92
C GLN A 34 -26.31 5.30 23.53
N PRO A 35 -26.17 5.73 22.26
CA PRO A 35 -26.77 6.98 21.82
C PRO A 35 -28.25 6.78 21.52
N THR A 36 -29.07 7.55 22.22
CA THR A 36 -30.51 7.74 22.04
C THR A 36 -30.84 8.18 20.62
N THR A 37 -31.65 7.38 19.92
CA THR A 37 -32.32 7.75 18.66
C THR A 37 -33.24 8.96 18.87
N ILE A 38 -32.92 10.08 18.21
CA ILE A 38 -33.83 11.22 18.06
C ILE A 38 -34.56 11.05 16.74
N THR A 39 -35.84 10.71 16.82
CA THR A 39 -36.76 10.65 15.68
C THR A 39 -37.14 12.07 15.28
N THR A 40 -36.61 12.57 14.16
CA THR A 40 -37.07 13.83 13.55
C THR A 40 -38.11 13.51 12.48
N ALA A 41 -39.34 13.95 12.69
CA ALA A 41 -40.43 13.83 11.75
C ALA A 41 -40.18 14.72 10.52
N ALA A 42 -40.13 14.10 9.33
CA ALA A 42 -40.04 14.80 8.06
C ALA A 42 -41.44 15.25 7.60
N PHE A 43 -41.62 16.56 7.43
CA PHE A 43 -42.79 17.15 6.79
C PHE A 43 -42.69 16.99 5.26
N ALA A 44 -43.72 16.43 4.65
CA ALA A 44 -43.86 16.32 3.19
C ALA A 44 -44.32 17.67 2.59
N PRO A 45 -43.71 18.17 1.50
CA PRO A 45 -44.23 19.32 0.78
C PRO A 45 -45.35 18.92 -0.19
N THR A 46 -46.48 19.61 -0.06
CA THR A 46 -47.64 19.60 -0.95
C THR A 46 -47.25 20.05 -2.36
N ALA A 47 -47.50 19.22 -3.37
CA ALA A 47 -47.33 19.55 -4.78
C ALA A 47 -48.53 20.37 -5.29
N THR A 48 -48.29 21.62 -5.68
CA THR A 48 -49.27 22.47 -6.36
C THR A 48 -49.14 22.27 -7.88
N PHE A 49 -50.16 21.69 -8.49
CA PHE A 49 -50.29 21.58 -9.95
C PHE A 49 -50.65 22.94 -10.56
N ALA A 50 -49.77 23.48 -11.41
CA ALA A 50 -50.09 24.61 -12.30
C ALA A 50 -50.42 24.08 -13.70
N GLN A 51 -51.63 24.36 -14.18
CA GLN A 51 -52.08 24.02 -15.53
C GLN A 51 -51.34 24.88 -16.57
N THR A 52 -50.64 24.23 -17.49
CA THR A 52 -50.01 24.89 -18.64
C THR A 52 -50.98 24.83 -19.83
N ILE A 53 -51.24 25.99 -20.42
CA ILE A 53 -52.16 26.18 -21.54
C ILE A 53 -51.48 25.71 -22.84
N THR A 54 -52.10 24.75 -23.52
CA THR A 54 -51.65 24.18 -24.79
C THR A 54 -51.84 25.19 -25.92
N SER A 55 -50.76 25.64 -26.55
CA SER A 55 -50.80 26.36 -27.83
C SER A 55 -50.55 25.40 -29.00
N GLN A 56 -51.38 25.58 -30.02
CA GLN A 56 -51.50 24.78 -31.25
C GLN A 56 -50.32 25.02 -32.20
N PRO A 57 -49.77 23.98 -32.89
CA PRO A 57 -48.64 24.16 -33.80
C PRO A 57 -49.08 24.74 -35.15
N SER A 58 -48.38 25.79 -35.59
CA SER A 58 -48.44 26.34 -36.95
C SER A 58 -47.36 25.68 -37.80
N ASN A 59 -47.76 25.06 -38.91
CA ASN A 59 -46.85 24.46 -39.88
C ASN A 59 -46.15 25.56 -40.69
N THR A 60 -44.99 26.00 -40.22
CA THR A 60 -44.06 26.81 -41.00
C THR A 60 -42.73 26.07 -41.06
N ALA A 61 -42.28 25.74 -42.28
CA ALA A 61 -41.01 25.09 -42.53
C ALA A 61 -39.85 26.04 -42.16
N THR A 62 -39.30 25.87 -40.96
CA THR A 62 -38.09 26.56 -40.49
C THR A 62 -36.89 25.69 -40.81
N ILE A 63 -35.99 26.19 -41.66
CA ILE A 63 -34.68 25.59 -41.93
C ILE A 63 -33.88 25.69 -40.62
N VAL A 64 -33.75 24.59 -39.90
CA VAL A 64 -32.93 24.51 -38.68
C VAL A 64 -31.46 24.39 -39.10
N PRO A 65 -30.57 25.33 -38.74
CA PRO A 65 -29.14 25.09 -38.87
C PRO A 65 -28.77 23.94 -37.92
N SER A 66 -28.20 22.87 -38.50
CA SER A 66 -27.65 21.74 -37.75
C SER A 66 -26.46 22.24 -36.93
N PHE A 67 -26.70 22.57 -35.67
CA PHE A 67 -25.62 22.72 -34.69
C PHE A 67 -25.12 21.32 -34.35
N THR A 68 -24.09 20.88 -35.07
CA THR A 68 -23.26 19.77 -34.61
C THR A 68 -22.69 20.18 -33.26
N PRO A 69 -22.92 19.44 -32.16
CA PRO A 69 -22.21 19.72 -30.92
C PRO A 69 -20.74 19.42 -31.17
N THR A 70 -19.93 20.46 -31.35
CA THR A 70 -18.49 20.36 -31.17
C THR A 70 -18.30 19.96 -29.71
N ILE A 71 -17.97 18.70 -29.48
CA ILE A 71 -17.49 18.22 -28.19
C ILE A 71 -16.23 19.03 -27.93
N SER A 72 -16.38 20.10 -27.15
CA SER A 72 -15.26 20.82 -26.57
C SER A 72 -14.61 19.84 -25.62
N SER A 73 -13.57 19.18 -26.10
CA SER A 73 -12.67 18.37 -25.30
C SER A 73 -12.13 19.27 -24.21
N ARG A 74 -12.82 19.29 -23.06
CA ARG A 74 -12.30 19.80 -21.81
C ARG A 74 -10.94 19.16 -21.65
N LEU A 75 -9.87 19.97 -21.69
CA LEU A 75 -8.51 19.52 -21.48
C LEU A 75 -8.45 18.88 -20.09
N THR A 76 -8.64 17.56 -20.04
CA THR A 76 -8.19 16.76 -18.92
C THR A 76 -6.69 17.04 -18.82
N PRO A 77 -6.16 17.45 -17.66
CA PRO A 77 -4.72 17.59 -17.49
C PRO A 77 -4.07 16.31 -18.00
N GLU A 78 -3.23 16.44 -19.01
CA GLU A 78 -2.55 15.31 -19.60
C GLU A 78 -1.68 14.69 -18.51
N LEU A 79 -1.97 13.44 -18.13
CA LEU A 79 -1.10 12.70 -17.22
C LEU A 79 0.29 12.67 -17.84
N ILE A 80 1.26 13.27 -17.15
CA ILE A 80 2.67 13.13 -17.50
C ILE A 80 3.13 11.80 -16.90
N GLU A 81 3.11 10.76 -17.74
CA GLU A 81 3.61 9.44 -17.38
C GLU A 81 5.14 9.48 -17.31
N PRO A 82 5.76 8.99 -16.21
CA PRO A 82 7.21 8.87 -16.15
C PRO A 82 7.77 7.93 -17.22
N ASP A 83 8.98 8.22 -17.66
CA ASP A 83 9.77 7.28 -18.46
C ASP A 83 9.92 5.95 -17.70
N ASN A 84 9.97 4.85 -18.46
CA ASN A 84 10.07 3.48 -17.94
C ASN A 84 8.82 2.98 -17.19
N CYS A 85 7.68 3.65 -17.25
CA CYS A 85 6.42 3.00 -16.88
C CYS A 85 6.18 1.76 -17.77
N GLN A 86 6.04 0.60 -17.14
CA GLN A 86 5.81 -0.68 -17.83
C GLN A 86 4.69 -1.45 -17.14
N LYS A 87 3.72 -1.92 -17.93
CA LYS A 87 2.70 -2.84 -17.40
C LYS A 87 3.36 -4.19 -17.05
N PRO A 88 3.23 -4.68 -15.81
CA PRO A 88 3.81 -5.97 -15.44
C PRO A 88 3.04 -7.15 -16.07
N PRO A 89 3.68 -8.33 -16.18
CA PRO A 89 3.04 -9.51 -16.74
C PRO A 89 1.94 -10.05 -15.81
N GLU A 90 0.88 -10.63 -16.40
CA GLU A 90 -0.21 -11.29 -15.66
C GLU A 90 0.15 -12.75 -15.33
N ASN A 91 1.35 -12.99 -14.80
CA ASN A 91 1.80 -14.31 -14.37
C ASN A 91 1.90 -14.34 -12.84
N TYR A 92 1.12 -15.22 -12.20
CA TYR A 92 1.01 -15.32 -10.75
C TYR A 92 1.61 -16.63 -10.19
N ASP A 93 2.36 -17.37 -11.00
CA ASP A 93 3.13 -18.53 -10.52
C ASP A 93 4.08 -18.09 -9.41
N GLN A 94 4.16 -18.89 -8.34
CA GLN A 94 5.04 -18.59 -7.21
C GLN A 94 6.49 -18.92 -7.55
N VAL A 95 7.38 -18.03 -7.13
CA VAL A 95 8.83 -18.19 -7.18
C VAL A 95 9.39 -18.02 -5.77
N GLU A 96 10.46 -18.77 -5.47
CA GLU A 96 11.15 -18.71 -4.19
C GLU A 96 12.49 -18.01 -4.36
N ILE A 97 12.75 -17.01 -3.52
CA ILE A 97 13.99 -16.21 -3.52
C ILE A 97 14.47 -16.17 -2.08
N ASN A 98 15.66 -16.70 -1.81
CA ASN A 98 16.26 -16.72 -0.48
C ASN A 98 15.34 -17.26 0.63
N GLY A 99 14.50 -18.25 0.32
CA GLY A 99 13.56 -18.84 1.29
C GLY A 99 12.23 -18.09 1.43
N MET A 100 12.00 -17.06 0.61
CA MET A 100 10.77 -16.27 0.61
C MET A 100 10.00 -16.46 -0.69
N TYR A 101 8.67 -16.59 -0.60
CA TYR A 101 7.81 -16.71 -1.77
C TYR A 101 7.34 -15.33 -2.24
N ILE A 102 7.36 -15.10 -3.54
CA ILE A 102 6.60 -14.04 -4.23
C ILE A 102 5.99 -14.63 -5.50
N ASN A 103 5.13 -13.91 -6.18
CA ASN A 103 4.67 -14.34 -7.51
C ASN A 103 5.53 -13.75 -8.63
N GLN A 104 5.47 -14.38 -9.81
CA GLN A 104 6.27 -14.01 -10.97
C GLN A 104 6.04 -12.57 -11.42
N ARG A 105 4.80 -12.06 -11.30
CA ARG A 105 4.45 -10.67 -11.54
C ARG A 105 5.24 -9.71 -10.65
N THR A 106 5.25 -9.96 -9.34
CA THR A 106 5.99 -9.18 -8.35
C THR A 106 7.48 -9.25 -8.61
N PHE A 107 8.00 -10.45 -8.94
CA PHE A 107 9.41 -10.63 -9.31
C PHE A 107 9.80 -9.77 -10.53
N SER A 108 9.02 -9.82 -11.61
CA SER A 108 9.30 -9.04 -12.81
C SER A 108 9.21 -7.52 -12.57
N MET A 109 8.37 -7.08 -11.65
CA MET A 109 8.36 -5.67 -11.22
C MET A 109 9.63 -5.30 -10.45
N LEU A 110 10.15 -6.18 -9.59
CA LEU A 110 11.40 -5.96 -8.87
C LEU A 110 12.61 -5.95 -9.83
N GLU A 111 12.64 -6.83 -10.84
CA GLU A 111 13.66 -6.80 -11.90
C GLU A 111 13.63 -5.47 -12.66
N HIS A 112 12.43 -4.98 -12.98
CA HIS A 112 12.26 -3.71 -13.66
C HIS A 112 12.70 -2.53 -12.77
N ALA A 113 12.30 -2.51 -11.49
CA ALA A 113 12.76 -1.53 -10.52
C ALA A 113 14.28 -1.54 -10.37
N GLN A 114 14.92 -2.71 -10.33
CA GLN A 114 16.37 -2.85 -10.27
C GLN A 114 17.04 -2.20 -11.48
N SER A 115 16.46 -2.37 -12.67
CA SER A 115 16.99 -1.78 -13.91
C SER A 115 16.93 -0.25 -13.93
N ILE A 116 15.94 0.35 -13.26
CA ILE A 116 15.79 1.79 -13.13
C ILE A 116 16.69 2.34 -12.02
N TYR A 117 16.75 1.66 -10.87
CA TYR A 117 17.50 2.09 -9.70
C TYR A 117 19.02 2.09 -9.95
N GLY A 118 19.57 0.99 -10.48
CA GLY A 118 20.98 0.90 -10.88
C GLY A 118 22.03 1.00 -9.75
N GLY A 119 21.61 1.07 -8.48
CA GLY A 119 22.51 1.07 -7.31
C GLY A 119 22.79 -0.34 -6.76
N GLU A 120 23.38 -0.41 -5.57
CA GLU A 120 23.90 -1.67 -5.00
C GLU A 120 22.88 -2.53 -4.25
N ILE A 121 21.71 -2.00 -3.89
CA ILE A 121 20.63 -2.78 -3.26
C ILE A 121 20.04 -3.77 -4.28
N GLU A 122 20.16 -5.07 -3.97
CA GLU A 122 19.67 -6.19 -4.79
C GLU A 122 18.22 -6.55 -4.49
N LEU A 123 17.27 -6.07 -5.32
CA LEU A 123 15.82 -6.19 -5.08
C LEU A 123 15.28 -7.62 -5.27
N THR A 124 15.96 -8.41 -6.09
CA THR A 124 15.65 -9.83 -6.34
C THR A 124 16.67 -10.76 -5.68
N GLY A 125 17.44 -10.24 -4.72
CA GLY A 125 18.54 -10.93 -4.07
C GLY A 125 18.46 -10.76 -2.56
N TYR A 126 19.62 -10.51 -1.94
CA TYR A 126 19.75 -10.50 -0.49
C TYR A 126 18.86 -9.46 0.21
N HIS A 127 18.58 -8.33 -0.44
CA HIS A 127 17.87 -7.23 0.21
C HIS A 127 16.36 -7.46 0.26
N LEU A 128 15.82 -8.46 -0.45
CA LEU A 128 14.47 -8.96 -0.15
C LEU A 128 14.52 -9.62 1.24
N THR A 129 13.91 -9.00 2.24
CA THR A 129 13.92 -9.48 3.63
C THR A 129 12.60 -10.08 4.08
N GLN A 130 11.51 -9.76 3.36
CA GLN A 130 10.22 -10.43 3.53
C GLN A 130 9.49 -10.51 2.18
N GLY A 131 9.00 -11.70 1.85
CA GLY A 131 8.18 -11.94 0.66
C GLY A 131 6.68 -11.90 0.94
N SER A 132 5.91 -12.37 -0.03
CA SER A 132 4.47 -12.57 -0.01
C SER A 132 4.07 -13.93 0.57
N TYR A 133 2.78 -14.20 0.64
CA TYR A 133 2.17 -15.46 1.09
C TYR A 133 2.64 -15.96 2.47
N THR A 134 2.90 -15.04 3.40
CA THR A 134 3.41 -15.33 4.74
C THR A 134 2.66 -14.56 5.82
N ASN A 135 2.55 -15.15 7.01
CA ASN A 135 2.00 -14.54 8.22
C ASN A 135 3.01 -14.50 9.38
N LEU A 136 4.32 -14.68 9.07
CA LEU A 136 5.37 -14.82 10.07
C LEU A 136 5.60 -13.55 10.91
N VAL A 137 5.26 -12.37 10.37
CA VAL A 137 5.44 -11.08 11.03
C VAL A 137 4.07 -10.46 11.34
N SER A 138 3.67 -10.49 12.61
CA SER A 138 2.40 -9.94 13.07
C SER A 138 2.29 -8.43 12.83
N ALA A 139 3.42 -7.73 12.91
CA ALA A 139 3.51 -6.29 12.73
C ALA A 139 3.33 -5.84 11.27
N SER A 140 3.28 -6.75 10.30
CA SER A 140 2.94 -6.39 8.92
C SER A 140 1.43 -6.23 8.70
N PHE A 141 0.59 -6.28 9.76
CA PHE A 141 -0.86 -6.10 9.68
C PHE A 141 -1.57 -7.04 8.68
N GLY A 142 -0.93 -8.16 8.34
CA GLY A 142 -1.43 -9.14 7.37
C GLY A 142 -1.23 -8.75 5.89
N THR A 143 -0.51 -7.67 5.57
CA THR A 143 -0.28 -7.25 4.17
C THR A 143 0.38 -8.36 3.34
N HIS A 144 1.30 -9.13 3.93
CA HIS A 144 2.04 -10.22 3.27
C HIS A 144 1.29 -11.55 3.19
N ILE A 145 0.05 -11.66 3.67
CA ILE A 145 -0.69 -12.94 3.63
C ILE A 145 -1.06 -13.34 2.19
N GLY A 146 -1.16 -12.35 1.29
CA GLY A 146 -1.39 -12.55 -0.14
C GLY A 146 -0.13 -12.31 -0.98
N GLY A 147 -0.30 -12.21 -2.29
CA GLY A 147 0.73 -11.80 -3.26
C GLY A 147 1.05 -10.31 -3.18
N GLY A 148 2.06 -9.87 -3.96
CA GLY A 148 2.34 -8.46 -4.23
C GLY A 148 3.04 -7.66 -3.13
N ALA A 149 3.14 -8.14 -1.89
CA ALA A 149 3.80 -7.43 -0.80
C ALA A 149 5.24 -7.91 -0.58
N VAL A 150 6.17 -6.96 -0.45
CA VAL A 150 7.59 -7.23 -0.18
C VAL A 150 8.19 -6.19 0.77
N ASP A 151 9.14 -6.62 1.60
CA ASP A 151 10.01 -5.73 2.38
C ASP A 151 11.44 -5.83 1.88
N LEU A 152 12.06 -4.67 1.69
CA LEU A 152 13.39 -4.53 1.12
C LEU A 152 14.32 -3.82 2.11
N SER A 153 15.41 -4.46 2.51
CA SER A 153 16.44 -3.81 3.32
C SER A 153 17.10 -2.68 2.56
N VAL A 154 17.42 -1.59 3.26
CA VAL A 154 18.25 -0.49 2.77
C VAL A 154 19.65 -0.49 3.43
N ILE A 155 20.03 -1.61 4.05
CA ILE A 155 21.32 -1.79 4.69
C ILE A 155 22.27 -2.46 3.68
N GLN A 156 23.45 -1.88 3.50
CA GLN A 156 24.48 -2.41 2.60
C GLN A 156 24.83 -3.86 2.99
N TYR A 157 24.88 -4.72 1.97
CA TYR A 157 25.17 -6.15 2.11
C TYR A 157 26.36 -6.44 3.03
N GLY A 158 26.16 -7.33 4.01
CA GLY A 158 27.21 -7.79 4.91
C GLY A 158 27.66 -6.74 5.94
N THR A 159 26.97 -5.61 6.06
CA THR A 159 27.27 -4.54 7.01
C THR A 159 26.05 -4.16 7.86
N TYR A 160 26.21 -3.13 8.69
CA TYR A 160 25.11 -2.45 9.39
C TYR A 160 24.93 -1.00 8.91
N GLN A 161 25.51 -0.65 7.75
CA GLN A 161 25.43 0.68 7.20
C GLN A 161 24.14 0.86 6.40
N VAL A 162 23.32 1.82 6.81
CA VAL A 162 22.14 2.23 6.03
C VAL A 162 22.58 3.10 4.86
N LEU A 163 22.08 2.78 3.67
CA LEU A 163 22.31 3.51 2.42
C LEU A 163 21.27 4.61 2.22
N TYR A 164 21.29 5.63 3.08
CA TYR A 164 20.29 6.71 3.04
C TYR A 164 20.22 7.44 1.69
N ALA A 165 21.35 7.56 0.97
CA ALA A 165 21.39 8.19 -0.35
C ALA A 165 20.63 7.38 -1.42
N ASP A 166 20.43 6.08 -1.20
CA ASP A 166 19.77 5.17 -2.14
C ASP A 166 18.26 5.07 -1.90
N ILE A 167 17.75 5.51 -0.75
CA ILE A 167 16.33 5.37 -0.39
C ILE A 167 15.43 6.08 -1.39
N GLU A 168 15.67 7.37 -1.66
CA GLU A 168 14.84 8.15 -2.61
C GLU A 168 14.91 7.59 -4.04
N PRO A 169 16.09 7.36 -4.64
CA PRO A 169 16.18 6.70 -5.95
C PRO A 169 15.48 5.34 -6.02
N LEU A 170 15.60 4.53 -4.97
CA LEU A 170 14.99 3.20 -4.94
C LEU A 170 13.47 3.28 -4.81
N ILE A 171 12.92 4.13 -3.94
CA ILE A 171 11.47 4.35 -3.84
C ILE A 171 10.91 4.87 -5.17
N GLN A 172 11.61 5.80 -5.82
CA GLN A 172 11.23 6.29 -7.15
C GLN A 172 11.20 5.16 -8.18
N ALA A 173 12.24 4.31 -8.23
CA ALA A 173 12.33 3.18 -9.15
C ALA A 173 11.20 2.15 -8.92
N LEU A 174 10.93 1.80 -7.65
CA LEU A 174 9.83 0.90 -7.28
C LEU A 174 8.47 1.47 -7.73
N ARG A 175 8.26 2.77 -7.53
CA ARG A 175 7.00 3.43 -7.91
C ARG A 175 6.79 3.48 -9.43
N ILE A 176 7.84 3.79 -10.20
CA ILE A 176 7.80 3.70 -11.67
C ILE A 176 7.53 2.26 -12.12
N ALA A 177 8.12 1.27 -11.44
CA ALA A 177 7.91 -0.14 -11.75
C ALA A 177 6.54 -0.68 -11.34
N GLY A 178 5.73 0.11 -10.65
CA GLY A 178 4.34 -0.20 -10.36
C GLY A 178 4.04 -0.56 -8.90
N PHE A 179 4.94 -0.27 -7.97
CA PHE A 179 4.68 -0.43 -6.54
C PHE A 179 4.11 0.86 -5.92
N ALA A 180 3.24 0.72 -4.93
CA ALA A 180 3.20 1.69 -3.85
C ALA A 180 4.36 1.35 -2.90
N ALA A 181 5.24 2.30 -2.59
CA ALA A 181 6.44 2.03 -1.80
C ALA A 181 6.72 3.15 -0.81
N TRP A 182 7.14 2.78 0.40
CA TRP A 182 7.44 3.71 1.50
C TRP A 182 8.63 3.23 2.31
N LEU A 183 9.42 4.16 2.85
CA LEU A 183 10.32 3.82 3.93
C LEU A 183 9.51 3.46 5.18
N ARG A 184 10.04 2.49 5.91
CA ARG A 184 9.74 2.21 7.31
C ARG A 184 11.03 2.46 8.07
N ASP A 185 11.13 3.59 8.75
CA ASP A 185 12.32 3.93 9.52
C ASP A 185 12.41 3.06 10.79
N PHE A 186 13.56 3.09 11.45
CA PHE A 186 13.74 2.42 12.74
C PHE A 186 12.66 2.82 13.73
N ASP A 187 12.17 1.82 14.47
CA ASP A 187 11.16 1.99 15.52
C ASP A 187 9.80 2.55 15.07
N GLN A 188 9.58 2.76 13.76
CA GLN A 188 8.35 3.37 13.25
C GLN A 188 7.11 2.49 13.43
N LEU A 189 7.24 1.18 13.22
CA LEU A 189 6.10 0.25 13.34
C LEU A 189 5.90 -0.21 14.79
N TYR A 190 7.00 -0.46 15.49
CA TYR A 190 7.05 -0.84 16.90
C TYR A 190 8.49 -0.68 17.40
N PRO A 191 8.74 -0.54 18.72
CA PRO A 191 10.10 -0.47 19.25
C PRO A 191 10.95 -1.68 18.83
N GLY A 192 12.06 -1.42 18.16
CA GLY A 192 12.98 -2.38 17.57
C GLY A 192 12.68 -2.76 16.12
N SER A 193 11.66 -2.18 15.46
CA SER A 193 11.39 -2.49 14.04
C SER A 193 12.56 -2.03 13.15
N PRO A 194 13.10 -2.90 12.27
CA PRO A 194 14.24 -2.57 11.43
C PRO A 194 13.84 -1.60 10.32
N ILE A 195 14.80 -0.79 9.87
CA ILE A 195 14.62 0.04 8.69
C ILE A 195 14.49 -0.82 7.41
N HIS A 196 13.45 -0.55 6.61
CA HIS A 196 13.22 -1.22 5.34
C HIS A 196 12.31 -0.38 4.44
N ILE A 197 12.28 -0.65 3.14
CA ILE A 197 11.23 -0.17 2.25
C ILE A 197 10.13 -1.24 2.21
N HIS A 198 8.90 -0.84 2.53
CA HIS A 198 7.72 -1.66 2.34
C HIS A 198 7.10 -1.33 0.98
N ALA A 199 6.83 -2.33 0.15
CA ALA A 199 6.27 -2.13 -1.18
C ALA A 199 5.12 -3.09 -1.51
N ILE A 200 4.07 -2.57 -2.13
CA ILE A 200 2.85 -3.29 -2.55
C ILE A 200 2.69 -3.16 -4.07
N ALA A 201 2.64 -4.30 -4.77
CA ALA A 201 2.48 -4.38 -6.22
C ALA A 201 1.06 -3.96 -6.64
N ILE A 202 0.93 -2.79 -7.26
CA ILE A 202 -0.36 -2.26 -7.71
C ILE A 202 -0.94 -3.19 -8.79
N GLY A 203 -2.21 -3.57 -8.66
CA GLY A 203 -2.90 -4.45 -9.61
C GLY A 203 -2.55 -5.93 -9.49
N ASP A 204 -1.86 -6.36 -8.43
CA ASP A 204 -1.69 -7.79 -8.16
C ASP A 204 -3.04 -8.39 -7.72
N GLN A 205 -3.45 -9.52 -8.32
CA GLN A 205 -4.75 -10.12 -8.06
C GLN A 205 -4.79 -10.87 -6.71
N ASP A 206 -3.62 -11.27 -6.21
CA ASP A 206 -3.48 -12.07 -4.99
C ASP A 206 -3.28 -11.19 -3.75
N LEU A 207 -3.33 -9.84 -3.87
CA LEU A 207 -3.19 -8.95 -2.72
C LEU A 207 -4.08 -9.39 -1.56
N SER A 208 -3.56 -9.29 -0.35
CA SER A 208 -4.39 -9.41 0.85
C SER A 208 -5.35 -8.22 0.97
N GLY A 209 -6.37 -8.35 1.82
CA GLY A 209 -7.26 -7.21 2.17
C GLY A 209 -6.46 -6.01 2.68
N PRO A 210 -5.63 -6.17 3.72
CA PRO A 210 -4.78 -5.10 4.23
C PRO A 210 -3.86 -4.49 3.17
N ALA A 211 -3.27 -5.28 2.27
CA ALA A 211 -2.43 -4.74 1.20
C ALA A 211 -3.24 -3.88 0.20
N ARG A 212 -4.47 -4.27 -0.15
CA ARG A 212 -5.36 -3.43 -0.97
C ARG A 212 -5.73 -2.12 -0.25
N ASP A 213 -5.97 -2.19 1.06
CA ASP A 213 -6.31 -1.01 1.86
C ASP A 213 -5.14 -0.01 1.91
N GLN A 214 -3.89 -0.47 1.88
CA GLN A 214 -2.74 0.42 1.73
C GLN A 214 -2.65 1.09 0.37
N LEU A 215 -3.33 0.59 -0.67
CA LEU A 215 -3.38 1.26 -1.97
C LEU A 215 -4.51 2.31 -1.99
N THR A 216 -5.74 1.88 -1.70
CA THR A 216 -6.97 2.65 -2.00
C THR A 216 -7.80 3.03 -0.77
N GLY A 217 -7.48 2.47 0.40
CA GLY A 217 -8.17 2.75 1.66
C GLY A 217 -7.96 4.18 2.15
N GLU A 218 -8.49 4.48 3.33
CA GLU A 218 -8.43 5.81 3.96
C GLU A 218 -6.99 6.34 4.10
N PHE A 219 -6.05 5.44 4.44
CA PHE A 219 -4.63 5.74 4.65
C PHE A 219 -3.77 5.44 3.41
N GLY A 220 -4.39 5.21 2.26
CA GLY A 220 -3.75 4.57 1.12
C GLY A 220 -2.87 5.47 0.26
N TYR A 221 -1.99 4.83 -0.51
CA TYR A 221 -1.04 5.42 -1.45
C TYR A 221 -1.68 6.42 -2.42
N PHE A 222 -2.79 6.04 -3.05
CA PHE A 222 -3.43 6.87 -4.06
C PHE A 222 -4.06 8.13 -3.48
N ARG A 223 -4.20 8.22 -2.14
CA ARG A 223 -4.64 9.42 -1.41
C ARG A 223 -3.46 10.25 -0.87
N GLY A 224 -2.22 9.87 -1.18
CA GLY A 224 -1.01 10.58 -0.75
C GLY A 224 -0.59 10.30 0.70
N PHE A 225 -0.97 9.14 1.23
CA PHE A 225 -0.67 8.74 2.60
C PHE A 225 0.28 7.54 2.65
N ASN A 226 0.86 7.30 3.82
CA ASN A 226 1.94 6.33 4.00
C ASN A 226 1.49 4.86 4.13
N GLY A 227 0.19 4.56 4.01
CA GLY A 227 -0.35 3.20 4.10
C GLY A 227 -0.50 2.63 5.53
N ILE A 228 -0.08 3.34 6.58
CA ILE A 228 -0.16 2.83 7.96
C ILE A 228 -1.54 3.21 8.55
N PRO A 229 -2.38 2.23 8.94
CA PRO A 229 -3.63 2.51 9.62
C PRO A 229 -3.41 3.26 10.93
N GLN A 230 -4.25 4.25 11.21
CA GLN A 230 -4.19 5.05 12.45
C GLN A 230 -5.28 4.62 13.43
N GLU A 231 -5.10 4.96 14.71
CA GLU A 231 -6.17 4.83 15.69
C GLU A 231 -7.38 5.71 15.31
N ASN A 232 -8.57 5.31 15.72
CA ASN A 232 -9.81 6.00 15.37
C ASN A 232 -9.75 7.49 15.75
N GLY A 233 -9.99 8.35 14.76
CA GLY A 233 -10.02 9.81 14.94
C GLY A 233 -8.67 10.50 14.76
N LEU A 234 -7.57 9.74 14.56
CA LEU A 234 -6.30 10.30 14.13
C LEU A 234 -6.28 10.46 12.60
N ALA A 235 -5.71 11.57 12.15
CA ALA A 235 -5.59 11.86 10.73
C ALA A 235 -4.57 10.91 10.06
N PRO A 236 -4.79 10.52 8.79
CA PRO A 236 -3.79 9.79 8.02
C PRO A 236 -2.46 10.52 7.95
N VAL A 237 -1.36 9.76 7.98
CA VAL A 237 -0.01 10.31 7.89
C VAL A 237 0.36 10.49 6.40
N PRO A 238 0.77 11.70 5.98
CA PRO A 238 1.23 11.95 4.61
C PRO A 238 2.39 11.05 4.21
N ASP A 239 2.45 10.70 2.92
CA ASP A 239 3.59 10.05 2.31
C ASP A 239 4.79 11.02 2.28
N GLU A 240 5.87 10.66 2.97
CA GLU A 240 7.07 11.50 3.10
C GLU A 240 7.90 11.57 1.80
N HIS A 241 7.68 10.65 0.87
CA HIS A 241 8.38 10.57 -0.42
C HIS A 241 7.55 11.13 -1.58
N GLY A 242 6.44 11.83 -1.29
CA GLY A 242 5.53 12.38 -2.29
C GLY A 242 4.72 11.32 -3.03
N GLY A 243 4.25 11.62 -4.25
CA GLY A 243 3.37 10.73 -5.03
C GLY A 243 1.87 10.96 -4.81
N PRO A 244 0.99 10.12 -5.39
CA PRO A 244 1.30 8.86 -6.08
C PRO A 244 1.95 9.08 -7.46
N ILE A 245 2.73 8.10 -7.92
CA ILE A 245 3.13 7.97 -9.32
C ILE A 245 2.10 7.12 -10.05
N LEU A 246 1.66 7.59 -11.22
CA LEU A 246 0.67 6.91 -12.04
C LEU A 246 1.27 6.60 -13.41
N CYS A 247 1.24 5.32 -13.76
CA CYS A 247 1.45 4.86 -15.13
C CYS A 247 0.11 4.71 -15.84
N ARG A 248 0.09 4.79 -17.18
CA ARG A 248 -1.13 4.67 -17.99
C ARG A 248 -1.88 3.37 -17.72
N TRP A 249 -1.16 2.26 -17.62
CA TRP A 249 -1.76 0.95 -17.34
C TRP A 249 -2.47 0.90 -15.98
N MET A 250 -2.05 1.69 -14.99
CA MET A 250 -2.74 1.77 -13.70
C MET A 250 -4.10 2.45 -13.86
N LEU A 251 -4.17 3.49 -14.69
CA LEU A 251 -5.44 4.15 -15.02
C LEU A 251 -6.40 3.20 -15.73
N GLU A 252 -5.88 2.39 -16.66
CA GLU A 252 -6.65 1.38 -17.39
C GLU A 252 -7.21 0.29 -16.46
N LEU A 253 -6.50 -0.02 -15.36
CA LEU A 253 -6.98 -0.89 -14.29
C LEU A 253 -7.95 -0.20 -13.32
N GLY A 254 -8.21 1.10 -13.48
CA GLY A 254 -9.15 1.87 -12.67
C GLY A 254 -8.54 2.57 -11.45
N TYR A 255 -7.22 2.58 -11.31
CA TYR A 255 -6.55 3.41 -10.31
C TYR A 255 -6.50 4.88 -10.77
N SER A 256 -6.43 5.81 -9.82
CA SER A 256 -6.34 7.24 -10.11
C SER A 256 -5.75 7.99 -8.93
N ASP A 257 -5.33 9.23 -9.12
CA ASP A 257 -4.95 10.11 -8.00
C ASP A 257 -6.22 10.51 -7.23
N LEU A 258 -6.32 10.06 -5.99
CA LEU A 258 -7.47 10.26 -5.13
C LEU A 258 -7.31 11.46 -4.19
N ARG A 259 -6.17 12.18 -4.21
CA ARG A 259 -5.91 13.33 -3.30
C ARG A 259 -6.92 14.46 -3.45
N ASN A 260 -7.50 14.60 -4.64
CA ASN A 260 -8.48 15.65 -4.96
C ASN A 260 -9.95 15.18 -4.87
N LEU A 261 -10.18 13.92 -4.51
CA LEU A 261 -11.51 13.39 -4.31
C LEU A 261 -11.81 13.42 -2.81
N SER A 262 -12.75 14.27 -2.40
CA SER A 262 -13.28 14.19 -1.03
C SER A 262 -13.82 12.77 -0.78
N PRO A 263 -13.56 12.19 0.41
CA PRO A 263 -14.09 10.89 0.80
C PRO A 263 -15.60 10.78 0.67
#